data_AF-A0A0P1KRJ2-F1
#
_entry.id   AF-A0A0P1KRJ2-F1
#
_cell.length_a   1.000
_cell.length_b   1.000
_cell.length_c   1.000
_cell.angle_alpha   90.00
_cell.angle_beta   90.00
_cell.angle_gamma   90.00
#
_symmetry.space_group_name_H-M   'P 1'
#
loop_
_entity.id
_entity.type
_entity.pdbx_description
1 polymer ?
#
loop_
_entity_poly.entity_id
_entity_poly.type
_entity_poly.pdbx_seq_one_letter_code
_entity_poly.pdbx_strand_id
1 'polypeptide(L)'
;MENSADSFEYLLHLTKGLSTECRSTRQGTERIEHLVKRLAKLTQTSYEELSKDPEPFVLERYKGLSGESERDRLERENYALIYQIERQEYVCRRIWSLIDQVEDLLESIKKFVVEQQGHRLRTENEFLDTVVHSRMANLQVSTEDLVEAKIASRAKLDMLIRELESLCKQIDWNKLSDSEDAAVLSRKVSEVENKYKLKLKS
;
A
#
# COMPACT_ATOMS: atom_id res chain seq x y z
N MET A 1 1.04 -13.37 -13.95
CA MET A 1 0.98 -14.15 -15.20
C MET A 1 -0.35 -13.85 -15.88
N GLU A 2 -0.51 -12.63 -16.43
CA GLU A 2 -1.76 -12.19 -17.08
C GLU A 2 -1.57 -11.88 -18.58
N ASN A 3 -0.33 -11.62 -19.03
CA ASN A 3 -0.05 -11.20 -20.41
C ASN A 3 -0.21 -12.29 -21.49
N SER A 4 -0.28 -13.57 -21.13
CA SER A 4 -0.42 -14.65 -22.11
C SER A 4 -1.87 -14.87 -22.56
N ALA A 5 -2.85 -14.57 -21.70
CA ALA A 5 -4.27 -14.70 -22.03
C ALA A 5 -4.69 -13.64 -23.06
N ASP A 6 -4.23 -12.39 -22.88
CA ASP A 6 -4.47 -11.27 -23.81
C ASP A 6 -3.88 -11.53 -25.21
N SER A 7 -2.75 -12.24 -25.30
CA SER A 7 -2.11 -12.54 -26.59
C SER A 7 -2.93 -13.53 -27.43
N PHE A 8 -3.53 -14.55 -26.80
CA PHE A 8 -4.42 -15.49 -27.49
C PHE A 8 -5.77 -14.86 -27.85
N GLU A 9 -6.30 -13.99 -26.99
CA GLU A 9 -7.54 -13.27 -27.24
C GLU A 9 -7.38 -12.29 -28.41
N TYR A 10 -6.24 -11.59 -28.48
CA TYR A 10 -5.90 -10.73 -29.60
C TYR A 10 -5.75 -11.51 -30.93
N LEU A 11 -5.06 -12.66 -30.91
CA LEU A 11 -4.96 -13.54 -32.09
C LEU A 11 -6.33 -14.07 -32.54
N LEU A 12 -7.22 -14.39 -31.60
CA LEU A 12 -8.58 -14.80 -31.91
C LEU A 12 -9.38 -13.67 -32.56
N HIS A 13 -9.25 -12.44 -32.06
CA HIS A 13 -9.89 -11.26 -32.66
C HIS A 13 -9.39 -10.97 -34.08
N LEU A 14 -8.08 -11.04 -34.31
CA LEU A 14 -7.48 -10.90 -35.64
C LEU A 14 -7.98 -11.97 -36.60
N THR A 15 -8.06 -13.23 -36.15
CA THR A 15 -8.52 -14.34 -36.97
C THR A 15 -10.00 -14.21 -37.33
N LYS A 16 -10.82 -13.73 -36.39
CA LYS A 16 -12.23 -13.40 -36.65
C LYS A 16 -12.37 -12.28 -37.68
N GLY A 17 -11.59 -11.20 -37.54
CA GLY A 17 -11.57 -10.09 -38.48
C GLY A 17 -11.15 -10.50 -39.90
N LEU A 18 -10.06 -11.28 -40.03
CA LEU A 18 -9.63 -11.83 -41.32
C LEU A 18 -10.70 -12.73 -41.93
N SER A 19 -11.36 -13.57 -41.13
CA SER A 19 -12.41 -14.46 -41.61
C SER A 19 -13.63 -13.68 -42.13
N THR A 20 -14.00 -12.58 -41.48
CA THR A 20 -15.10 -11.72 -41.95
C THR A 20 -14.72 -10.99 -43.24
N GLU A 21 -13.50 -10.46 -43.33
CA GLU A 21 -13.01 -9.79 -44.54
C GLU A 21 -12.86 -10.76 -45.73
N CYS A 22 -12.41 -11.99 -45.51
CA CYS A 22 -12.40 -13.02 -46.56
C CYS A 22 -13.81 -13.34 -47.07
N ARG A 23 -14.81 -13.41 -46.17
CA ARG A 23 -16.22 -13.64 -46.57
C ARG A 23 -16.79 -12.45 -47.34
N SER A 24 -16.54 -11.24 -46.87
CA SER A 24 -16.94 -9.99 -47.54
C SER A 24 -16.31 -9.90 -48.94
N THR A 25 -15.02 -10.21 -49.05
CA THR A 25 -14.29 -10.22 -50.33
C THR A 25 -14.89 -11.24 -51.29
N ARG A 26 -15.18 -12.46 -50.83
CA ARG A 26 -15.82 -13.50 -51.65
C ARG A 26 -17.19 -13.06 -52.18
N GLN A 27 -18.03 -12.47 -51.33
CA GLN A 27 -19.33 -11.93 -51.75
C GLN A 27 -19.17 -10.78 -52.76
N GLY A 28 -18.15 -9.94 -52.57
CA GLY A 28 -17.76 -8.90 -53.52
C GLY A 28 -17.38 -9.49 -54.87
N THR A 29 -16.54 -10.53 -54.89
CA THR A 29 -16.14 -11.23 -56.11
C THR A 29 -17.32 -11.89 -56.81
N GLU A 30 -18.20 -12.58 -56.07
CA GLU A 30 -19.42 -13.20 -56.62
C GLU A 30 -20.35 -12.15 -57.24
N ARG A 31 -20.45 -10.96 -56.62
CA ARG A 31 -21.23 -9.84 -57.15
C ARG A 31 -20.62 -9.26 -58.43
N ILE A 32 -19.29 -9.09 -58.46
CA ILE A 32 -18.57 -8.65 -59.67
C ILE A 32 -18.78 -9.67 -60.79
N GLU A 33 -18.62 -10.96 -60.51
CA GLU A 33 -18.87 -12.02 -61.49
C GLU A 33 -20.30 -11.97 -62.04
N HIS A 34 -21.29 -11.72 -61.18
CA HIS A 34 -22.68 -11.54 -61.60
C HIS A 34 -22.88 -10.32 -62.51
N LEU A 35 -22.22 -9.21 -62.20
CA LEU A 35 -22.26 -8.01 -63.03
C LEU A 35 -21.58 -8.24 -64.39
N VAL A 36 -20.45 -8.94 -64.43
CA VAL A 36 -19.76 -9.30 -65.67
C VAL A 36 -20.62 -10.25 -66.52
N LYS A 37 -21.25 -11.26 -65.91
CA LYS A 37 -22.22 -12.13 -66.61
C LYS A 37 -23.42 -11.36 -67.15
N ARG A 38 -23.91 -10.35 -66.41
CA ARG A 38 -25.00 -9.49 -66.88
C ARG A 38 -24.55 -8.60 -68.04
N LEU A 39 -23.33 -8.07 -67.97
CA LEU A 39 -22.74 -7.25 -69.02
C LEU A 39 -22.53 -8.07 -70.30
N ALA A 40 -22.00 -9.29 -70.17
CA ALA A 40 -21.88 -10.28 -71.26
C ALA A 40 -23.22 -10.52 -71.97
N LYS A 41 -24.30 -10.71 -71.20
CA LYS A 41 -25.66 -10.87 -71.75
C LYS A 41 -26.15 -9.61 -72.49
N LEU A 42 -25.84 -8.42 -71.97
CA LEU A 42 -26.25 -7.15 -72.58
C LEU A 42 -25.46 -6.85 -73.87
N THR A 43 -24.18 -7.19 -73.90
CA THR A 43 -23.30 -6.95 -75.06
C THR A 43 -23.31 -8.09 -76.08
N GLN A 44 -24.08 -9.16 -75.82
CA GLN A 44 -24.11 -10.39 -76.63
C GLN A 44 -22.72 -11.01 -76.84
N THR A 45 -21.81 -10.78 -75.89
CA THR A 45 -20.43 -11.28 -75.91
C THR A 45 -20.30 -12.40 -74.87
N SER A 46 -19.47 -13.41 -75.12
CA SER A 46 -19.31 -14.48 -74.12
C SER A 46 -18.55 -13.98 -72.88
N TYR A 47 -18.84 -14.57 -71.71
CA TYR A 47 -18.13 -14.25 -70.48
C TYR A 47 -16.62 -14.51 -70.62
N GLU A 48 -16.25 -15.58 -71.32
CA GLU A 48 -14.87 -15.98 -71.58
C GLU A 48 -14.13 -14.99 -72.49
N GLU A 49 -14.82 -14.31 -73.41
CA GLU A 49 -14.22 -13.25 -74.23
C GLU A 49 -13.99 -11.95 -73.44
N LEU A 50 -14.87 -11.65 -72.47
CA LEU A 50 -14.71 -10.49 -71.57
C LEU A 50 -13.68 -10.73 -70.46
N SER A 51 -13.35 -11.99 -70.16
CA SER A 51 -12.32 -12.35 -69.18
C SER A 51 -10.93 -12.58 -69.78
N LYS A 52 -10.76 -12.44 -71.10
CA LYS A 52 -9.45 -12.51 -71.75
C LYS A 52 -8.62 -11.27 -71.42
N ASP A 53 -7.31 -11.45 -71.38
CA ASP A 53 -6.39 -10.32 -71.24
C ASP A 53 -6.62 -9.33 -72.39
N PRO A 54 -6.75 -8.02 -72.10
CA PRO A 54 -7.02 -7.03 -73.13
C PRO A 54 -5.88 -6.99 -74.16
N GLU A 55 -6.21 -6.70 -75.41
CA GLU A 55 -5.17 -6.49 -76.41
C GLU A 55 -4.21 -5.35 -76.00
N PRO A 56 -2.90 -5.47 -76.28
CA PRO A 56 -1.88 -4.52 -75.82
C PRO A 56 -2.21 -3.06 -76.13
N PHE A 57 -2.81 -2.79 -77.29
CA PHE A 57 -3.24 -1.46 -77.71
C PHE A 57 -4.36 -0.85 -76.84
N VAL A 58 -5.31 -1.67 -76.39
CA VAL A 58 -6.38 -1.25 -75.47
C VAL A 58 -5.80 -0.95 -74.09
N LEU A 59 -4.84 -1.78 -73.67
CA LEU A 59 -4.14 -1.65 -72.39
C LEU A 59 -3.27 -0.39 -72.34
N GLU A 60 -2.61 -0.05 -73.45
CA GLU A 60 -1.81 1.17 -73.62
C GLU A 60 -2.69 2.43 -73.68
N ARG A 61 -3.82 2.37 -74.38
CA ARG A 61 -4.82 3.45 -74.41
C ARG A 61 -5.48 3.68 -73.05
N TYR A 62 -5.78 2.61 -72.31
CA TYR A 62 -6.29 2.68 -70.95
C TYR A 62 -5.25 3.28 -69.99
N LYS A 63 -3.98 2.89 -70.09
CA LYS A 63 -2.88 3.48 -69.33
C LYS A 63 -2.70 4.97 -69.63
N GLY A 64 -2.86 5.38 -70.89
CA GLY A 64 -2.85 6.79 -71.30
C GLY A 64 -4.03 7.61 -70.76
N LEU A 65 -5.21 6.99 -70.60
CA LEU A 65 -6.39 7.60 -69.96
C LEU A 65 -6.34 7.58 -68.43
N SER A 66 -5.53 6.68 -67.86
CA SER A 66 -5.36 6.49 -66.42
C SER A 66 -4.17 7.27 -65.84
N GLY A 67 -3.61 8.21 -66.61
CA GLY A 67 -2.59 9.12 -66.09
C GLY A 67 -3.20 9.98 -64.99
N GLU A 68 -2.63 9.92 -63.78
CA GLU A 68 -3.08 10.75 -62.66
C GLU A 68 -3.14 12.22 -63.06
N SER A 69 -4.30 12.83 -62.86
CA SER A 69 -4.40 14.27 -62.97
C SER A 69 -3.56 14.91 -61.86
N GLU A 70 -2.99 16.08 -62.13
CA GLU A 70 -2.35 16.89 -61.07
C GLU A 70 -3.31 17.14 -59.90
N ARG A 71 -4.62 17.21 -60.20
CA ARG A 71 -5.68 17.25 -59.19
C ARG A 71 -5.70 15.99 -58.31
N ASP A 72 -5.66 14.80 -58.89
CA ASP A 72 -5.72 13.53 -58.14
C ASP A 72 -4.49 13.39 -57.24
N ARG A 73 -3.32 13.83 -57.73
CA ARG A 73 -2.10 13.90 -56.94
C ARG A 73 -2.24 14.84 -55.75
N LEU A 74 -2.74 16.06 -55.97
CA LEU A 74 -2.95 17.04 -54.90
C LEU A 74 -3.99 16.56 -53.88
N GLU A 75 -5.06 15.90 -54.33
CA GLU A 75 -6.06 15.30 -53.43
C GLU A 75 -5.40 14.21 -52.56
N ARG A 76 -4.56 13.34 -53.13
CA ARG A 76 -3.81 12.34 -52.36
C ARG A 76 -2.85 12.97 -51.36
N GLU A 77 -2.09 13.98 -51.77
CA GLU A 77 -1.16 14.70 -50.89
C GLU A 77 -1.92 15.38 -49.74
N ASN A 78 -3.10 15.96 -50.02
CA ASN A 78 -3.95 16.57 -49.00
C ASN A 78 -4.46 15.54 -47.98
N TYR A 79 -4.99 14.40 -48.43
CA TYR A 79 -5.41 13.33 -47.53
C TYR A 79 -4.26 12.79 -46.68
N ALA A 80 -3.06 12.67 -47.24
CA ALA A 80 -1.88 12.25 -46.50
C ALA A 80 -1.51 13.26 -45.40
N LEU A 81 -1.60 14.56 -45.67
CA LEU A 81 -1.35 15.62 -44.69
C LEU A 81 -2.42 15.62 -43.59
N ILE A 82 -3.70 15.51 -43.94
CA ILE A 82 -4.79 15.40 -42.95
C ILE A 82 -4.52 14.22 -42.00
N TYR A 83 -4.19 13.06 -42.55
CA TYR A 83 -3.90 11.87 -41.74
C TYR A 83 -2.70 12.07 -40.81
N GLN A 84 -1.65 12.76 -41.26
CA GLN A 84 -0.50 13.09 -40.42
C GLN A 84 -0.88 14.04 -39.28
N ILE A 85 -1.69 15.06 -39.57
CA ILE A 85 -2.19 16.02 -38.57
C ILE A 85 -3.03 15.28 -37.53
N GLU A 86 -3.99 14.47 -37.95
CA GLU A 86 -4.85 13.70 -37.03
C GLU A 86 -4.04 12.76 -36.15
N ARG A 87 -3.03 12.07 -36.72
CA ARG A 87 -2.14 11.21 -35.94
C ARG A 87 -1.37 12.00 -34.89
N GLN A 88 -0.87 13.17 -35.24
CA GLN A 88 -0.12 14.01 -34.31
C GLN A 88 -1.03 14.57 -33.21
N GLU A 89 -2.23 15.02 -33.55
CA GLU A 89 -3.22 15.45 -32.57
C GLU A 89 -3.60 14.32 -31.61
N TYR A 90 -3.82 13.11 -32.11
CA TYR A 90 -4.12 11.95 -31.28
C TYR A 90 -3.01 11.70 -30.26
N VAL A 91 -1.75 11.70 -30.69
CA VAL A 91 -0.60 11.53 -29.79
C VAL A 91 -0.53 12.65 -28.77
N CYS A 92 -0.71 13.91 -29.18
CA CYS A 92 -0.74 15.05 -28.26
C CYS A 92 -1.84 14.92 -27.20
N ARG A 93 -3.07 14.55 -27.60
CA ARG A 93 -4.18 14.31 -26.65
C ARG A 93 -3.85 13.19 -25.67
N ARG A 94 -3.19 12.13 -26.14
CA ARG A 94 -2.76 11.01 -25.29
C ARG A 94 -1.70 11.44 -24.29
N ILE A 95 -0.72 12.25 -24.71
CA ILE A 95 0.31 12.80 -23.82
C ILE A 95 -0.33 13.69 -22.76
N TRP A 96 -1.23 14.59 -23.13
CA TRP A 96 -1.94 15.45 -22.16
C TRP A 96 -2.73 14.63 -21.15
N SER A 97 -3.48 13.62 -21.60
CA SER A 97 -4.19 12.72 -20.68
C SER A 97 -3.27 11.98 -19.71
N LEU A 98 -2.04 11.65 -20.12
CA LEU A 98 -1.04 11.05 -19.23
C LEU A 98 -0.49 12.06 -18.23
N ILE A 99 -0.29 13.32 -18.65
CA ILE A 99 0.14 14.40 -17.76
C ILE A 99 -0.93 14.62 -16.68
N ASP A 100 -2.21 14.72 -17.07
CA ASP A 100 -3.32 14.89 -16.12
C ASP A 100 -3.36 13.74 -15.09
N GLN A 101 -3.19 12.49 -15.54
CA GLN A 101 -3.13 11.33 -14.65
C GLN A 101 -1.95 11.40 -13.67
N VAL A 102 -0.79 11.89 -14.12
CA VAL A 102 0.38 12.07 -13.26
C VAL A 102 0.14 13.17 -12.24
N GLU A 103 -0.49 14.27 -12.62
CA GLU A 103 -0.85 15.35 -11.70
C GLU A 103 -1.83 14.88 -10.62
N ASP A 104 -2.86 14.12 -10.99
CA ASP A 104 -3.81 13.51 -10.07
C ASP A 104 -3.12 12.58 -9.05
N LEU A 105 -2.18 11.76 -9.52
CA LEU A 105 -1.38 10.88 -8.66
C LEU A 105 -0.50 11.67 -7.69
N LEU A 106 0.13 12.76 -8.15
CA LEU A 106 0.94 13.62 -7.29
C LEU A 106 0.10 14.28 -6.20
N GLU A 107 -1.10 14.76 -6.52
CA GLU A 107 -2.01 15.36 -5.55
C GLU A 107 -2.51 14.30 -4.54
N SER A 108 -2.76 13.06 -4.99
CA SER A 108 -3.09 11.94 -4.11
C SER A 108 -1.94 11.61 -3.13
N ILE A 109 -0.70 11.53 -3.62
CA ILE A 109 0.49 11.30 -2.79
C ILE A 109 0.66 12.42 -1.76
N LYS A 110 0.46 13.68 -2.17
CA LYS A 110 0.55 14.83 -1.28
C LYS A 110 -0.47 14.75 -0.15
N LYS A 111 -1.73 14.42 -0.46
CA LYS A 111 -2.78 14.20 0.54
C LYS A 111 -2.42 13.07 1.50
N PHE A 112 -1.93 11.95 0.96
CA PHE A 112 -1.49 10.82 1.78
C PHE A 112 -0.36 11.19 2.75
N VAL A 113 0.64 11.97 2.31
CA VAL A 113 1.74 12.42 3.18
C VAL A 113 1.21 13.30 4.31
N VAL A 114 0.30 14.24 4.03
CA VAL A 114 -0.32 15.09 5.05
C VAL A 114 -1.14 14.27 6.04
N GLU A 115 -1.93 13.31 5.57
CA GLU A 115 -2.69 12.40 6.42
C GLU A 115 -1.76 11.53 7.30
N GLN A 116 -0.67 11.00 6.73
CA GLN A 116 0.27 10.19 7.49
C GLN A 116 0.99 10.99 8.58
N GLN A 117 1.34 12.25 8.31
CA GLN A 117 1.91 13.15 9.33
C GLN A 117 0.93 13.40 10.47
N GLY A 118 -0.35 13.67 10.15
CA GLY A 118 -1.41 13.82 11.15
C GLY A 118 -1.62 12.56 12.00
N HIS A 119 -1.62 11.38 11.36
CA HIS A 119 -1.75 10.10 12.05
C HIS A 119 -0.56 9.80 12.97
N ARG A 120 0.69 10.09 12.55
CA ARG A 120 1.88 9.87 13.38
C ARG A 120 1.83 10.69 14.66
N LEU A 121 1.55 12.00 14.56
CA LEU A 121 1.45 12.88 15.72
C LEU A 121 0.36 12.42 16.70
N ARG A 122 -0.77 11.95 16.17
CA ARG A 122 -1.87 11.42 16.99
C ARG A 122 -1.46 10.13 17.72
N THR A 123 -0.82 9.19 17.02
CA THR A 123 -0.36 7.93 17.62
C THR A 123 0.73 8.17 18.68
N GLU A 124 1.64 9.12 18.43
CA GLU A 124 2.67 9.51 19.40
C GLU A 124 2.05 10.11 20.67
N ASN A 125 1.07 11.02 20.52
CA ASN A 125 0.34 11.58 21.65
C ASN A 125 -0.47 10.52 22.40
N GLU A 126 -1.18 9.63 21.70
CA GLU A 126 -1.90 8.52 22.32
C GLU A 126 -0.94 7.61 23.10
N PHE A 127 0.25 7.32 22.57
CA PHE A 127 1.28 6.54 23.29
C PHE A 127 1.80 7.28 24.55
N LEU A 128 2.10 8.57 24.44
CA LEU A 128 2.53 9.38 25.57
C LEU A 128 1.47 9.42 26.68
N ASP A 129 0.20 9.61 26.33
CA ASP A 129 -0.89 9.68 27.31
C ASP A 129 -1.21 8.31 27.91
N THR A 130 -1.36 7.27 27.08
CA THR A 130 -1.80 5.96 27.58
C THR A 130 -0.68 5.17 28.23
N VAL A 131 0.56 5.26 27.76
CA VAL A 131 1.65 4.41 28.25
C VAL A 131 2.56 5.15 29.20
N VAL A 132 3.00 6.37 28.84
CA VAL A 132 3.99 7.09 29.65
C VAL A 132 3.34 7.71 30.88
N HIS A 133 2.28 8.50 30.70
CA HIS A 133 1.60 9.14 31.83
C HIS A 133 0.98 8.12 32.79
N SER A 134 0.37 7.04 32.28
CA SER A 134 -0.18 5.98 33.15
C SER A 134 0.90 5.29 33.98
N ARG A 135 2.06 4.98 33.39
CA ARG A 135 3.18 4.38 34.10
C ARG A 135 3.77 5.35 35.13
N MET A 136 3.91 6.63 34.78
CA MET A 136 4.36 7.65 35.73
C MET A 136 3.41 7.77 36.92
N ALA A 137 2.10 7.82 36.67
CA ALA A 137 1.10 7.87 37.73
C ALA A 137 1.17 6.64 38.64
N ASN A 138 1.26 5.43 38.07
CA ASN A 138 1.40 4.20 38.85
C ASN A 138 2.68 4.17 39.69
N LEU A 139 3.78 4.67 39.13
CA LEU A 139 5.07 4.73 39.82
C LEU A 139 5.03 5.75 40.96
N GLN A 140 4.34 6.86 40.78
CA GLN A 140 4.12 7.86 41.81
C GLN A 140 3.29 7.30 42.97
N VAL A 141 2.16 6.65 42.68
CA VAL A 141 1.34 5.96 43.69
C VAL A 141 2.17 4.91 44.44
N SER A 142 2.91 4.06 43.72
CA SER A 142 3.76 3.04 44.35
C SER A 142 4.84 3.65 45.25
N THR A 143 5.35 4.84 44.90
CA THR A 143 6.35 5.55 45.71
C THR A 143 5.73 6.10 46.98
N GLU A 144 4.54 6.70 46.88
CA GLU A 144 3.76 7.19 48.02
C GLU A 144 3.45 6.05 49.01
N ASP A 145 2.96 4.91 48.49
CA ASP A 145 2.70 3.71 49.29
C ASP A 145 3.96 3.20 50.01
N LEU A 146 5.12 3.20 49.32
CA LEU A 146 6.38 2.77 49.93
C LEU A 146 6.83 3.69 51.05
N VAL A 147 6.64 5.01 50.86
CA VAL A 147 6.97 6.02 51.88
C VAL A 147 6.07 5.84 53.09
N GLU A 148 4.76 5.65 52.89
CA GLU A 148 3.82 5.40 53.98
C GLU A 148 4.15 4.10 54.71
N ALA A 149 4.40 3.02 53.98
CA ALA A 149 4.79 1.73 54.55
C ALA A 149 6.08 1.82 55.37
N LYS A 150 7.06 2.61 54.91
CA LYS A 150 8.31 2.89 55.64
C LYS A 150 8.02 3.65 56.94
N ILE A 151 7.17 4.68 56.89
CA ILE A 151 6.80 5.47 58.08
C ILE A 151 6.07 4.58 59.09
N ALA A 152 5.08 3.81 58.64
CA ALA A 152 4.32 2.90 59.50
C ALA A 152 5.21 1.81 60.11
N SER A 153 6.12 1.23 59.33
CA SER A 153 7.07 0.22 59.82
C SER A 153 8.03 0.79 60.86
N ARG A 154 8.50 2.02 60.65
CA ARG A 154 9.37 2.70 61.61
C ARG A 154 8.63 3.03 62.91
N ALA A 155 7.39 3.52 62.83
CA ALA A 155 6.57 3.77 64.01
C ALA A 155 6.31 2.47 64.81
N LYS A 156 6.02 1.35 64.14
CA LYS A 156 5.87 0.04 64.79
C LYS A 156 7.16 -0.44 65.44
N LEU A 157 8.30 -0.30 64.75
CA LEU A 157 9.60 -0.64 65.33
C LEU A 157 9.90 0.20 66.57
N ASP A 158 9.64 1.51 66.53
CA ASP A 158 9.86 2.41 67.66
C ASP A 158 8.94 2.03 68.85
N MET A 159 7.70 1.61 68.60
CA MET A 159 6.80 1.09 69.65
C MET A 159 7.36 -0.20 70.28
N LEU A 160 7.77 -1.17 69.46
CA LEU A 160 8.35 -2.43 69.95
C LEU A 160 9.62 -2.21 70.76
N ILE A 161 10.47 -1.26 70.36
CA ILE A 161 11.67 -0.88 71.11
C ILE A 161 11.27 -0.31 72.48
N ARG A 162 10.28 0.58 72.55
CA ARG A 162 9.80 1.15 73.82
C ARG A 162 9.17 0.10 74.73
N GLU A 163 8.40 -0.83 74.18
CA GLU A 163 7.84 -1.95 74.94
C GLU A 163 8.95 -2.85 75.49
N LEU A 164 9.95 -3.17 74.67
CA LEU A 164 11.11 -3.96 75.09
C LEU A 164 11.91 -3.25 76.18
N GLU A 165 12.15 -1.94 76.06
CA GLU A 165 12.78 -1.12 77.09
C GLU A 165 11.97 -1.11 78.39
N SER A 166 10.64 -1.00 78.31
CA SER A 166 9.76 -1.03 79.48
C SER A 166 9.83 -2.38 80.19
N LEU A 167 9.73 -3.48 79.43
CA LEU A 167 9.84 -4.85 79.97
C LEU A 167 11.21 -5.08 80.62
N CYS A 168 12.30 -4.64 79.99
CA CYS A 168 13.64 -4.79 80.55
C CYS A 168 13.85 -3.94 81.82
N LYS A 169 13.18 -2.79 81.96
CA LYS A 169 13.22 -1.98 83.19
C LYS A 169 12.40 -2.55 84.34
N GLN A 170 11.38 -3.37 84.05
CA GLN A 170 10.60 -4.06 85.08
C GLN A 170 11.33 -5.27 85.68
N ILE A 171 12.41 -5.72 85.03
CA ILE A 171 13.25 -6.81 85.50
C ILE A 171 14.29 -6.25 86.48
N ASP A 172 14.28 -6.74 87.71
CA ASP A 172 15.32 -6.44 88.70
C ASP A 172 16.55 -7.30 88.40
N TRP A 173 17.40 -6.84 87.48
CA TRP A 173 18.59 -7.54 87.01
C TRP A 173 19.58 -7.89 88.14
N ASN A 174 19.53 -7.18 89.26
CA ASN A 174 20.36 -7.41 90.44
C ASN A 174 19.84 -8.54 91.35
N LYS A 175 18.58 -8.96 91.18
CA LYS A 175 17.94 -10.05 91.94
C LYS A 175 17.71 -11.33 91.14
N LEU A 176 18.02 -11.35 89.83
CA LEU A 176 18.04 -12.60 89.07
C LEU A 176 19.16 -13.48 89.63
N SER A 177 18.77 -14.51 90.37
CA SER A 177 19.65 -15.51 90.97
C SER A 177 20.36 -16.34 89.90
N ASP A 178 21.42 -17.06 90.29
CA ASP A 178 22.29 -17.92 89.46
C ASP A 178 21.59 -19.12 88.76
N SER A 179 20.43 -18.91 88.12
CA SER A 179 19.80 -19.90 87.26
C SER A 179 20.41 -19.82 85.85
N GLU A 180 20.56 -20.98 85.22
CA GLU A 180 21.10 -21.10 83.86
C GLU A 180 20.23 -20.31 82.84
N ASP A 181 18.92 -20.28 83.06
CA ASP A 181 17.96 -19.52 82.25
C ASP A 181 18.14 -18.00 82.37
N ALA A 182 18.47 -17.50 83.56
CA ALA A 182 18.77 -16.08 83.81
C ALA A 182 20.02 -15.62 83.05
N ALA A 183 21.06 -16.45 83.04
CA ALA A 183 22.29 -16.20 82.30
C ALA A 183 22.06 -16.19 80.77
N VAL A 184 21.25 -17.13 80.26
CA VAL A 184 20.86 -17.19 78.84
C VAL A 184 20.03 -15.97 78.43
N LEU A 185 19.08 -15.54 79.27
CA LEU A 185 18.27 -14.35 79.02
C LEU A 185 19.12 -13.08 79.01
N SER A 186 19.99 -12.90 80.00
CA SER A 186 20.91 -11.76 80.09
C SER A 186 21.84 -11.70 78.87
N ARG A 187 22.37 -12.83 78.42
CA ARG A 187 23.20 -12.92 77.22
C ARG A 187 22.43 -12.51 75.96
N LYS A 188 21.22 -13.03 75.76
CA LYS A 188 20.35 -12.67 74.62
C LYS A 188 20.00 -11.19 74.61
N VAL A 189 19.71 -10.59 75.76
CA VAL A 189 19.44 -9.14 75.84
C VAL A 189 20.69 -8.33 75.46
N SER A 190 21.88 -8.71 75.94
CA SER A 190 23.12 -8.01 75.56
C SER A 190 23.52 -8.22 74.10
N GLU A 191 23.19 -9.36 73.49
CA GLU A 191 23.34 -9.56 72.04
C GLU A 191 22.43 -8.62 71.25
N VAL A 192 21.18 -8.40 71.71
CA VAL A 192 20.24 -7.45 71.11
C VAL A 192 20.71 -6.01 71.29
N GLU A 193 21.18 -5.63 72.48
CA GLU A 193 21.77 -4.31 72.75
C GLU A 193 22.94 -4.00 71.81
N ASN A 194 23.86 -4.97 71.64
CA ASN A 194 25.03 -4.79 70.78
C ASN A 194 24.67 -4.76 69.30
N LYS A 195 23.75 -5.63 68.86
CA LYS A 195 23.35 -5.74 67.45
C LYS A 195 22.58 -4.52 66.97
N TYR A 196 21.72 -3.96 67.81
CA TYR A 196 20.84 -2.83 67.45
C TYR A 196 21.26 -1.51 68.11
N LYS A 197 22.36 -1.48 68.87
CA LYS A 197 22.88 -0.32 69.61
C LYS A 197 21.84 0.32 70.54
N LEU A 198 21.06 -0.53 71.23
CA LEU A 198 20.05 -0.13 72.21
C LEU A 198 20.63 -0.21 73.63
N LYS A 199 20.13 0.61 74.55
CA LYS A 199 20.43 0.52 76.00
C LYS A 199 19.20 0.00 76.71
N LEU A 200 19.15 -1.32 76.97
CA LEU A 200 17.99 -2.03 77.52
C LEU A 200 18.15 -2.34 79.01
N LYS A 201 19.37 -2.55 79.48
CA LYS A 201 19.70 -2.76 80.90
C LYS A 201 19.99 -1.44 81.59
N SER A 202 19.28 -1.18 82.70
CA SER A 202 19.53 -0.07 83.62
C SER A 202 19.86 -0.59 85.01
#